data_AF-A0A2K5PV41-F1
#
_entry.id   AF-A0A2K5PV41-F1
#
_cell.length_a   1.000
_cell.length_b   1.000
_cell.length_c   1.000
_cell.angle_alpha   90.00
_cell.angle_beta   90.00
_cell.angle_gamma   90.00
#
_symmetry.space_group_name_H-M   'P 1'
#
loop_
_entity.id
_entity.type
_entity.pdbx_description
1 polymer ?
#
loop_
_entity_poly.entity_id
_entity_poly.type
_entity_poly.pdbx_seq_one_letter_code
_entity_poly.pdbx_strand_id
1 'polypeptide(L)'
;MPAHSGAQSSRRTGQKKQQADKAERPQSPSYAAQAPCPKEPCLGPPTTLGPHRSIYFSSPKGHLTRLGSEFFDQPAVTLAQAFLGQVLVRRLPNGTELRGRIVETEAYLGPEDEAAHSRGGRQTPRNRGMFMKPGTLYVYIIYGMYFCMNISSQGDGACVLLRALEPLEGLETMHQLRSTLRKGTASRVLKDRELCSGPSKLCQALAIDKSFDQRDLAQDEAIWLERGPLESSGPAVVAAARVGIGYAGEWARKPLRFYVQGSPWVSVVDRVAEQNAQA
;
A
#
# COMPACT_ATOMS: atom_id res chain seq x y z
N MET A 1 40.46 -31.95 39.38
CA MET A 1 41.46 -31.21 38.58
C MET A 1 40.72 -30.37 37.56
N PRO A 2 40.88 -29.03 37.57
CA PRO A 2 39.87 -28.09 37.09
C PRO A 2 40.28 -27.32 35.81
N ALA A 3 39.34 -26.61 35.20
CA ALA A 3 39.61 -25.41 34.40
C ALA A 3 38.42 -24.45 34.49
N HIS A 4 38.53 -23.47 35.39
CA HIS A 4 37.67 -22.27 35.40
C HIS A 4 38.47 -21.11 34.80
N SER A 5 37.88 -20.43 33.83
CA SER A 5 38.33 -19.12 33.32
C SER A 5 37.14 -18.15 33.41
N GLY A 6 37.40 -16.91 33.80
CA GLY A 6 36.37 -15.87 33.90
C GLY A 6 36.80 -14.68 34.74
N ALA A 7 37.47 -13.73 34.09
CA ALA A 7 38.01 -12.52 34.67
C ALA A 7 36.95 -11.40 34.84
N GLN A 8 37.16 -10.59 35.88
CA GLN A 8 37.04 -9.12 35.94
C GLN A 8 35.71 -8.43 35.53
N SER A 9 35.12 -7.68 36.47
CA SER A 9 35.39 -6.23 36.62
C SER A 9 34.17 -5.47 37.16
N SER A 10 34.42 -4.78 38.28
CA SER A 10 33.59 -3.79 38.95
C SER A 10 33.38 -2.50 38.15
N ARG A 11 32.18 -1.93 38.17
CA ARG A 11 31.99 -0.46 38.05
C ARG A 11 30.94 0.03 39.04
N ARG A 12 31.35 0.96 39.89
CA ARG A 12 30.53 1.77 40.79
C ARG A 12 30.75 3.25 40.46
N THR A 13 29.68 4.01 40.70
CA THR A 13 29.61 5.44 41.09
C THR A 13 29.89 6.56 40.08
N GLY A 14 29.00 7.58 40.12
CA GLY A 14 29.29 8.96 39.72
C GLY A 14 28.07 9.80 39.34
N GLN A 15 27.48 10.51 40.31
CA GLN A 15 26.41 11.52 40.16
C GLN A 15 26.91 12.92 39.78
N LYS A 16 25.94 13.80 39.46
CA LYS A 16 25.86 15.29 39.56
C LYS A 16 26.27 16.12 38.34
N LYS A 17 25.35 16.98 37.84
CA LYS A 17 25.15 18.37 38.30
C LYS A 17 23.91 19.05 37.66
N GLN A 18 23.26 19.90 38.44
CA GLN A 18 22.15 20.83 38.12
C GLN A 18 22.69 22.25 37.80
N GLN A 19 21.92 23.05 37.04
CA GLN A 19 21.43 24.44 37.32
C GLN A 19 21.04 25.15 36.00
N ALA A 20 19.77 25.62 35.86
CA ALA A 20 19.24 27.00 36.00
C ALA A 20 19.50 27.85 34.72
N ASP A 21 18.52 28.50 34.08
CA ASP A 21 17.82 29.70 34.56
C ASP A 21 16.44 29.98 33.92
N LYS A 22 15.63 30.71 34.69
CA LYS A 22 14.34 31.36 34.40
C LYS A 22 14.57 32.87 34.19
N ALA A 23 13.72 33.51 33.37
CA ALA A 23 13.22 34.91 33.42
C ALA A 23 13.06 35.44 31.97
N GLU A 24 12.14 36.31 31.55
CA GLU A 24 10.87 36.87 32.01
C GLU A 24 10.33 37.69 30.80
N ARG A 25 9.01 37.81 30.63
CA ARG A 25 8.35 38.76 29.71
C ARG A 25 8.01 40.06 30.46
N PRO A 26 7.93 41.21 29.77
CA PRO A 26 6.70 42.02 29.85
C PRO A 26 6.31 42.60 28.47
N GLN A 27 5.07 42.45 28.02
CA GLN A 27 3.87 43.27 28.26
C GLN A 27 3.87 44.68 27.61
N SER A 28 2.90 44.81 26.71
CA SER A 28 2.36 45.97 25.99
C SER A 28 1.57 46.95 26.88
N PRO A 29 1.30 48.18 26.39
CA PRO A 29 0.10 48.92 26.79
C PRO A 29 -0.87 49.19 25.63
N SER A 30 -2.16 49.08 25.96
CA SER A 30 -3.34 49.51 25.21
C SER A 30 -3.53 51.03 25.28
N TYR A 31 -4.26 51.65 24.33
CA TYR A 31 -5.40 52.54 24.61
C TYR A 31 -6.19 52.83 23.30
N ALA A 32 -7.48 53.09 23.47
CA ALA A 32 -8.51 53.04 22.45
C ALA A 32 -9.02 54.42 21.97
N ALA A 33 -9.55 54.42 20.73
CA ALA A 33 -10.68 55.18 20.15
C ALA A 33 -10.70 56.72 20.10
N GLN A 34 -10.86 57.29 18.89
CA GLN A 34 -12.13 57.84 18.34
C GLN A 34 -11.98 58.42 16.91
N ALA A 35 -13.07 58.30 16.12
CA ALA A 35 -13.27 58.64 14.69
C ALA A 35 -13.55 60.16 14.47
N PRO A 36 -13.88 60.74 13.27
CA PRO A 36 -14.31 60.15 12.00
C PRO A 36 -13.74 60.77 10.68
N CYS A 37 -14.18 60.16 9.58
CA CYS A 37 -13.88 60.34 8.15
C CYS A 37 -14.08 61.78 7.59
N PRO A 38 -13.34 62.15 6.53
CA PRO A 38 -13.98 62.76 5.36
C PRO A 38 -13.57 62.12 4.02
N LYS A 39 -14.52 62.17 3.09
CA LYS A 39 -14.47 61.72 1.69
C LYS A 39 -13.64 62.69 0.83
N GLU A 40 -12.86 62.19 -0.12
CA GLU A 40 -12.82 62.60 -1.55
C GLU A 40 -11.65 61.93 -2.34
N PRO A 41 -11.68 61.94 -3.69
CA PRO A 41 -11.40 60.76 -4.52
C PRO A 41 -9.94 60.61 -4.93
N CYS A 42 -9.44 59.37 -4.94
CA CYS A 42 -8.10 59.06 -5.43
C CYS A 42 -8.09 58.74 -6.94
N LEU A 43 -7.30 59.53 -7.65
CA LEU A 43 -6.78 59.29 -9.00
C LEU A 43 -6.02 57.95 -9.08
N GLY A 44 -6.30 57.13 -10.09
CA GLY A 44 -5.45 55.96 -10.46
C GLY A 44 -4.08 56.42 -10.99
N PRO A 45 -3.01 55.59 -10.97
CA PRO A 45 -2.81 54.42 -11.86
C PRO A 45 -1.88 53.35 -11.19
N PRO A 46 -1.10 52.46 -11.86
CA PRO A 46 -1.22 51.76 -13.14
C PRO A 46 -1.20 50.21 -13.01
N THR A 47 -1.50 49.58 -14.14
CA THR A 47 -1.28 48.20 -14.59
C THR A 47 -0.12 47.42 -13.93
N THR A 48 -0.44 46.29 -13.29
CA THR A 48 0.37 45.06 -13.34
C THR A 48 -0.55 43.86 -13.48
N LEU A 49 -0.64 43.34 -14.72
CA LEU A 49 -1.27 42.05 -15.01
C LEU A 49 -0.39 40.93 -14.48
N GLY A 50 -0.61 40.54 -13.21
CA GLY A 50 -0.23 39.21 -12.75
C GLY A 50 -1.12 38.15 -13.41
N PRO A 51 -0.69 36.88 -13.51
CA PRO A 51 -1.51 35.84 -14.12
C PRO A 51 -2.72 35.59 -13.21
N HIS A 52 -3.85 36.21 -13.56
CA HIS A 52 -5.14 35.91 -12.96
C HIS A 52 -5.50 34.48 -13.37
N ARG A 53 -5.19 33.51 -12.50
CA ARG A 53 -5.76 32.17 -12.62
C ARG A 53 -7.27 32.33 -12.55
N SER A 54 -7.93 32.05 -13.66
CA SER A 54 -9.38 31.98 -13.74
C SER A 54 -9.92 31.06 -12.64
N ILE A 55 -10.78 31.59 -11.79
CA ILE A 55 -11.52 30.81 -10.78
C ILE A 55 -12.42 29.74 -11.43
N TYR A 56 -12.71 29.88 -12.73
CA TYR A 56 -13.51 28.93 -13.50
C TYR A 56 -12.66 27.82 -14.15
N PHE A 57 -11.34 27.86 -14.03
CA PHE A 57 -10.42 26.84 -14.55
C PHE A 57 -9.49 26.33 -13.44
N SER A 58 -10.07 26.04 -12.29
CA SER A 58 -9.48 25.11 -11.33
C SER A 58 -10.20 23.78 -11.50
N SER A 59 -9.77 22.95 -12.47
CA SER A 59 -10.08 21.52 -12.37
C SER A 59 -9.49 21.04 -11.05
N PRO A 60 -10.28 20.49 -10.11
CA PRO A 60 -9.70 19.74 -9.04
C PRO A 60 -9.01 18.57 -9.73
N LYS A 61 -7.68 18.55 -9.75
CA LYS A 61 -6.98 17.27 -9.76
C LYS A 61 -7.47 16.61 -8.46
N GLY A 62 -8.52 15.80 -8.56
CA GLY A 62 -9.05 15.08 -7.43
C GLY A 62 -7.90 14.23 -6.91
N HIS A 63 -7.26 14.68 -5.84
CA HIS A 63 -6.26 13.88 -5.15
C HIS A 63 -7.06 12.69 -4.64
N LEU A 64 -6.94 11.55 -5.32
CA LEU A 64 -7.64 10.34 -4.92
C LEU A 64 -7.23 10.09 -3.47
N THR A 65 -8.23 10.11 -2.60
CA THR A 65 -7.96 10.16 -1.17
C THR A 65 -7.44 8.80 -0.73
N ARG A 66 -6.38 8.82 0.08
CA ARG A 66 -5.86 7.64 0.75
C ARG A 66 -6.98 6.93 1.52
N LEU A 67 -7.06 5.61 1.39
CA LEU A 67 -7.99 4.79 2.16
C LEU A 67 -7.46 4.59 3.58
N GLY A 68 -8.31 4.86 4.57
CA GLY A 68 -7.98 4.77 5.99
C GLY A 68 -8.12 3.36 6.57
N SER A 69 -7.85 3.22 7.88
CA SER A 69 -7.91 1.96 8.61
C SER A 69 -9.27 1.25 8.51
N GLU A 70 -10.35 2.03 8.46
CA GLU A 70 -11.73 1.55 8.34
C GLU A 70 -11.99 0.76 7.06
N PHE A 71 -11.26 1.06 5.98
CA PHE A 71 -11.37 0.29 4.74
C PHE A 71 -10.81 -1.13 4.90
N PHE A 72 -9.78 -1.31 5.72
CA PHE A 72 -9.10 -2.60 5.85
C PHE A 72 -9.77 -3.53 6.89
N ASP A 73 -10.51 -2.98 7.85
CA ASP A 73 -11.18 -3.73 8.92
C ASP A 73 -12.47 -4.42 8.43
N GLN A 74 -12.29 -5.36 7.51
CA GLN A 74 -13.35 -6.15 6.89
C GLN A 74 -12.89 -7.60 6.74
N PRO A 75 -13.80 -8.60 6.70
CA PRO A 75 -13.43 -9.98 6.45
C PRO A 75 -12.69 -10.16 5.12
N ALA A 76 -11.79 -11.15 5.05
CA ALA A 76 -10.87 -11.33 3.91
C ALA A 76 -11.55 -11.36 2.54
N VAL A 77 -12.71 -12.02 2.41
CA VAL A 77 -13.46 -12.08 1.14
C VAL A 77 -13.97 -10.71 0.73
N THR A 78 -14.64 -10.00 1.65
CA THR A 78 -15.16 -8.64 1.41
C THR A 78 -14.02 -7.68 1.07
N LEU A 79 -12.90 -7.75 1.80
CA LEU A 79 -11.75 -6.92 1.56
C LEU A 79 -11.09 -7.23 0.20
N ALA A 80 -10.96 -8.51 -0.16
CA ALA A 80 -10.37 -8.92 -1.43
C ALA A 80 -11.15 -8.40 -2.64
N GLN A 81 -12.49 -8.39 -2.56
CA GLN A 81 -13.34 -7.79 -3.57
C GLN A 81 -13.27 -6.26 -3.54
N ALA A 82 -13.28 -5.65 -2.36
CA ALA A 82 -13.20 -4.20 -2.19
C ALA A 82 -11.88 -3.60 -2.72
N PHE A 83 -10.79 -4.37 -2.72
CA PHE A 83 -9.53 -3.98 -3.34
C PHE A 83 -9.61 -3.82 -4.86
N LEU A 84 -10.51 -4.54 -5.55
CA LEU A 84 -10.60 -4.46 -7.00
C LEU A 84 -10.99 -3.05 -7.44
N GLY A 85 -10.22 -2.49 -8.37
CA GLY A 85 -10.39 -1.13 -8.86
C GLY A 85 -9.69 -0.05 -8.04
N GLN A 86 -9.22 -0.33 -6.82
CA GLN A 86 -8.42 0.61 -6.02
C GLN A 86 -7.01 0.77 -6.59
N VAL A 87 -6.34 1.87 -6.27
CA VAL A 87 -5.02 2.20 -6.82
C VAL A 87 -3.95 2.05 -5.75
N LEU A 88 -3.04 1.08 -5.94
CA LEU A 88 -1.85 0.95 -5.11
C LEU A 88 -0.81 1.97 -5.58
N VAL A 89 -0.33 2.79 -4.65
CA VAL A 89 0.66 3.83 -4.90
C VAL A 89 1.93 3.53 -4.15
N ARG A 90 3.06 3.68 -4.84
CA ARG A 90 4.41 3.50 -4.29
C ARG A 90 5.23 4.75 -4.60
N ARG A 91 5.73 5.43 -3.57
CA ARG A 91 6.61 6.60 -3.70
C ARG A 91 8.08 6.27 -3.47
N LEU A 92 8.87 6.23 -4.54
CA LEU A 92 10.30 5.93 -4.48
C LEU A 92 11.10 7.02 -3.73
N PRO A 93 12.33 6.73 -3.25
CA PRO A 93 13.16 7.71 -2.54
C PRO A 93 13.47 8.98 -3.33
N ASN A 94 13.48 8.91 -4.66
CA ASN A 94 13.67 10.07 -5.55
C ASN A 94 12.39 10.91 -5.74
N GLY A 95 11.29 10.58 -5.04
CA GLY A 95 10.00 11.26 -5.12
C GLY A 95 9.08 10.78 -6.25
N THR A 96 9.52 9.87 -7.12
CA THR A 96 8.70 9.31 -8.21
C THR A 96 7.59 8.43 -7.62
N GLU A 97 6.36 8.62 -8.07
CA GLU A 97 5.22 7.75 -7.73
C GLU A 97 4.98 6.73 -8.84
N LEU A 98 4.77 5.49 -8.43
CA LEU A 98 4.35 4.38 -9.27
C LEU A 98 2.93 4.01 -8.87
N ARG A 99 2.04 3.85 -9.86
CA ARG A 99 0.61 3.60 -9.60
C ARG A 99 0.15 2.38 -10.37
N GLY A 100 -0.59 1.51 -9.70
CA GLY A 100 -1.21 0.35 -10.32
C GLY A 100 -2.60 0.09 -9.77
N ARG A 101 -3.60 -0.04 -10.66
CA ARG A 101 -4.97 -0.41 -10.28
C ARG A 101 -5.04 -1.89 -9.99
N ILE A 102 -5.59 -2.28 -8.85
CA ILE A 102 -5.70 -3.70 -8.48
C ILE A 102 -6.77 -4.36 -9.34
N VAL A 103 -6.40 -5.45 -10.02
CA VAL A 103 -7.30 -6.20 -10.92
C VAL A 103 -7.45 -7.67 -10.52
N GLU A 104 -6.63 -8.17 -9.60
CA GLU A 104 -6.69 -9.56 -9.13
C GLU A 104 -6.18 -9.70 -7.68
N THR A 105 -6.95 -10.39 -6.85
CA THR A 105 -6.69 -10.63 -5.43
C THR A 105 -7.03 -12.07 -5.04
N GLU A 106 -6.47 -12.55 -3.93
CA GLU A 106 -6.87 -13.82 -3.29
C GLU A 106 -7.09 -13.63 -1.80
N ALA A 107 -8.18 -14.19 -1.28
CA ALA A 107 -8.44 -14.25 0.16
C ALA A 107 -7.84 -15.51 0.77
N TYR A 108 -7.24 -15.35 1.95
CA TYR A 108 -6.80 -16.42 2.83
C TYR A 108 -7.53 -16.26 4.17
N LEU A 109 -8.34 -17.26 4.55
CA LEU A 109 -9.36 -17.09 5.60
C LEU A 109 -8.82 -17.31 7.02
N GLY A 110 -7.56 -17.69 7.17
CA GLY A 110 -6.96 -17.87 8.49
C GLY A 110 -6.89 -19.33 8.94
N PRO A 111 -7.14 -19.62 10.22
CA PRO A 111 -6.93 -20.94 10.83
C PRO A 111 -7.60 -22.11 10.12
N GLU A 112 -8.79 -21.92 9.55
CA GLU A 112 -9.54 -22.95 8.84
C GLU A 112 -8.99 -23.24 7.44
N ASP A 113 -8.29 -22.28 6.83
CA ASP A 113 -7.87 -22.36 5.44
C ASP A 113 -6.57 -23.13 5.29
N GLU A 114 -6.67 -24.36 4.78
CA GLU A 114 -5.50 -25.24 4.59
C GLU A 114 -4.46 -24.69 3.59
N ALA A 115 -4.84 -23.73 2.75
CA ALA A 115 -3.91 -23.03 1.86
C ALA A 115 -3.18 -21.87 2.54
N ALA A 116 -3.64 -21.42 3.71
CA ALA A 116 -3.07 -20.27 4.41
C ALA A 116 -1.82 -20.63 5.20
N HIS A 117 -0.92 -19.66 5.33
CA HIS A 117 0.24 -19.80 6.23
C HIS A 117 -0.15 -19.87 7.71
N SER A 118 -1.37 -19.43 8.04
CA SER A 118 -1.97 -19.39 9.37
C SER A 118 -2.84 -20.61 9.70
N ARG A 119 -2.90 -21.62 8.81
CA ARG A 119 -3.70 -22.85 9.03
C ARG A 119 -3.48 -23.46 10.41
N GLY A 120 -4.55 -23.97 11.03
CA GLY A 120 -4.54 -24.49 12.39
C GLY A 120 -4.14 -23.45 13.45
N GLY A 121 -4.28 -22.15 13.17
CA GLY A 121 -3.85 -21.07 14.08
C GLY A 121 -2.34 -20.90 14.16
N ARG A 122 -1.58 -21.43 13.18
CA ARG A 122 -0.11 -21.41 13.22
C ARG A 122 0.43 -19.99 13.08
N GLN A 123 0.92 -19.44 14.18
CA GLN A 123 1.67 -18.19 14.21
C GLN A 123 3.18 -18.44 14.31
N THR A 124 3.93 -17.76 13.48
CA THR A 124 5.40 -17.81 13.40
C THR A 124 5.95 -16.38 13.27
N PRO A 125 7.24 -16.14 13.54
CA PRO A 125 7.84 -14.83 13.30
C PRO A 125 7.64 -14.34 11.85
N ARG A 126 7.60 -15.27 10.88
CA ARG A 126 7.46 -14.97 9.46
C ARG A 126 6.09 -14.38 9.10
N ASN A 127 5.00 -14.96 9.61
CA ASN A 127 3.62 -14.59 9.25
C ASN A 127 2.95 -13.66 10.26
N ARG A 128 3.73 -13.05 11.17
CA ARG A 128 3.22 -12.14 12.20
C ARG A 128 2.28 -11.06 11.66
N GLY A 129 2.57 -10.51 10.47
CA GLY A 129 1.73 -9.50 9.82
C GLY A 129 0.27 -9.92 9.61
N MET A 130 -0.01 -11.22 9.43
CA MET A 130 -1.38 -11.75 9.28
C MET A 130 -2.18 -11.74 10.59
N PHE A 131 -1.50 -11.57 11.73
CA PHE A 131 -2.10 -11.52 13.07
C PHE A 131 -1.97 -10.11 13.68
N MET A 132 -1.60 -9.13 12.86
CA MET A 132 -1.57 -7.73 13.25
C MET A 132 -2.85 -7.06 12.74
N LYS A 133 -3.09 -5.82 13.21
CA LYS A 133 -4.28 -5.06 12.86
C LYS A 133 -4.54 -5.04 11.34
N PRO A 134 -5.82 -4.99 10.90
CA PRO A 134 -6.15 -4.88 9.50
C PRO A 134 -5.43 -3.70 8.82
N GLY A 135 -4.98 -3.90 7.58
CA GLY A 135 -4.15 -2.93 6.85
C GLY A 135 -2.64 -3.14 7.04
N THR A 136 -2.22 -4.00 7.98
CA THR A 136 -0.81 -4.35 8.13
C THR A 136 -0.33 -5.21 6.96
N LEU A 137 0.80 -4.83 6.35
CA LEU A 137 1.42 -5.59 5.28
C LEU A 137 2.03 -6.89 5.80
N TYR A 138 1.83 -7.96 5.06
CA TYR A 138 2.56 -9.22 5.20
C TYR A 138 3.29 -9.53 3.91
N VAL A 139 4.60 -9.26 3.90
CA VAL A 139 5.47 -9.48 2.74
C VAL A 139 6.45 -10.61 3.04
N TYR A 140 6.43 -11.67 2.23
CA TYR A 140 7.28 -12.84 2.45
C TYR A 140 8.03 -13.25 1.19
N ILE A 141 9.16 -13.93 1.39
CA ILE A 141 9.96 -14.52 0.30
C ILE A 141 9.40 -15.89 -0.07
N ILE A 142 9.19 -16.11 -1.36
CA ILE A 142 8.81 -17.38 -1.97
C ILE A 142 9.89 -17.83 -2.97
N TYR A 143 10.12 -19.14 -3.05
CA TYR A 143 11.15 -19.75 -3.91
C TYR A 143 12.56 -19.15 -3.74
N GLY A 144 12.87 -18.60 -2.55
CA GLY A 144 14.17 -18.03 -2.22
C GLY A 144 14.52 -16.69 -2.88
N MET A 145 13.72 -16.19 -3.82
CA MET A 145 14.10 -15.02 -4.64
C MET A 145 12.97 -14.03 -4.94
N TYR A 146 11.72 -14.40 -4.71
CA TYR A 146 10.55 -13.60 -5.07
C TYR A 146 9.77 -13.15 -3.84
N PHE A 147 9.05 -12.05 -3.94
CA PHE A 147 8.17 -11.57 -2.87
C PHE A 147 6.70 -11.80 -3.21
N CYS A 148 5.88 -11.96 -2.18
CA CYS A 148 4.43 -11.84 -2.27
C CYS A 148 3.97 -10.80 -1.24
N MET A 149 3.11 -9.87 -1.66
CA MET A 149 2.57 -8.81 -0.82
C MET A 149 1.13 -9.12 -0.43
N ASN A 150 0.88 -9.25 0.86
CA ASN A 150 -0.45 -9.46 1.43
C ASN A 150 -0.79 -8.31 2.37
N ILE A 151 -2.08 -8.13 2.63
CA ILE A 151 -2.60 -7.15 3.57
C ILE A 151 -3.48 -7.89 4.58
N SER A 152 -3.20 -7.71 5.87
CA SER A 152 -4.01 -8.26 6.96
C SER A 152 -5.44 -7.74 6.85
N SER A 153 -6.41 -8.64 7.01
CA SER A 153 -7.84 -8.33 7.04
C SER A 153 -8.39 -8.44 8.46
N GLN A 154 -9.69 -8.24 8.64
CA GLN A 154 -10.35 -8.65 9.87
C GLN A 154 -10.25 -10.17 10.05
N GLY A 155 -9.98 -10.61 11.28
CA GLY A 155 -9.81 -12.01 11.66
C GLY A 155 -8.34 -12.41 11.77
N ASP A 156 -7.96 -12.98 12.91
CA ASP A 156 -6.57 -13.39 13.18
C ASP A 156 -6.08 -14.43 12.17
N GLY A 157 -4.96 -14.12 11.52
CA GLY A 157 -4.38 -14.97 10.49
C GLY A 157 -5.05 -14.84 9.13
N ALA A 158 -6.05 -13.99 8.96
CA ALA A 158 -6.70 -13.75 7.67
C ALA A 158 -6.01 -12.61 6.91
N CYS A 159 -5.92 -12.74 5.58
CA CYS A 159 -5.31 -11.70 4.75
C CYS A 159 -5.76 -11.79 3.29
N VAL A 160 -5.37 -10.77 2.52
CA VAL A 160 -5.56 -10.72 1.07
C VAL A 160 -4.20 -10.61 0.38
N LEU A 161 -3.93 -11.50 -0.57
CA LEU A 161 -2.80 -11.42 -1.48
C LEU A 161 -3.16 -10.53 -2.68
N LEU A 162 -2.30 -9.58 -3.02
CA LEU A 162 -2.37 -8.90 -4.32
C LEU A 162 -1.68 -9.73 -5.39
N ARG A 163 -2.37 -9.99 -6.49
CA ARG A 163 -1.85 -10.84 -7.58
C ARG A 163 -1.56 -10.11 -8.85
N ALA A 164 -2.37 -9.13 -9.24
CA ALA A 164 -2.12 -8.39 -10.45
C ALA A 164 -2.60 -6.96 -10.37
N LEU A 165 -1.84 -6.09 -11.04
CA LEU A 165 -2.17 -4.68 -11.22
C LEU A 165 -2.21 -4.33 -12.71
N GLU A 166 -3.09 -3.42 -13.06
CA GLU A 166 -3.00 -2.60 -14.27
C GLU A 166 -2.05 -1.42 -13.99
N PRO A 167 -0.88 -1.33 -14.66
CA PRO A 167 0.03 -0.20 -14.51
C PRO A 167 -0.60 1.10 -15.02
N LEU A 168 -0.60 2.15 -14.20
CA LEU A 168 -1.19 3.46 -14.54
C LEU A 168 -0.12 4.54 -14.72
N GLU A 169 0.83 4.63 -13.79
CA GLU A 169 1.89 5.65 -13.80
C GLU A 169 3.24 5.05 -13.42
N GLY A 170 4.32 5.60 -13.98
CA GLY A 170 5.70 5.15 -13.71
C GLY A 170 6.14 3.90 -14.50
N LEU A 171 5.51 3.63 -15.65
CA LEU A 171 5.76 2.41 -16.45
C LEU A 171 7.23 2.22 -16.81
N GLU A 172 7.94 3.27 -17.22
CA GLU A 172 9.37 3.20 -17.54
C GLU A 172 10.21 2.74 -16.35
N THR A 173 9.92 3.25 -15.15
CA THR A 173 10.58 2.81 -13.92
C THR A 173 10.23 1.37 -13.59
N MET A 174 8.98 0.95 -13.76
CA MET A 174 8.59 -0.45 -13.59
C MET A 174 9.36 -1.37 -14.55
N HIS A 175 9.50 -0.99 -15.82
CA HIS A 175 10.30 -1.72 -16.83
C HIS A 175 11.75 -1.88 -16.39
N GLN A 176 12.37 -0.79 -15.91
CA GLN A 176 13.75 -0.81 -15.41
C GLN A 176 13.92 -1.74 -14.20
N LEU A 177 13.05 -1.62 -13.20
CA LEU A 177 13.06 -2.46 -12.00
C LEU A 177 12.89 -3.94 -12.34
N ARG A 178 12.04 -4.27 -13.32
CA ARG A 178 11.80 -5.65 -13.75
C ARG A 178 12.91 -6.22 -14.63
N SER A 179 13.58 -5.37 -15.42
CA SER A 179 14.64 -5.78 -16.34
C SER A 179 15.97 -6.00 -15.61
N THR A 180 16.32 -5.14 -14.64
CA THR A 180 17.56 -5.25 -13.85
C THR A 180 17.68 -6.56 -13.06
N LEU A 181 16.53 -7.12 -12.64
CA LEU A 181 16.47 -8.40 -11.93
C LEU A 181 16.57 -9.62 -12.87
N ARG A 182 16.39 -9.44 -14.19
CA ARG A 182 16.57 -10.48 -15.21
C ARG A 182 18.00 -10.43 -15.76
N LYS A 183 18.99 -10.85 -14.97
CA LYS A 183 20.37 -11.03 -15.47
C LYS A 183 20.42 -12.27 -16.38
N GLY A 184 20.49 -12.07 -17.70
CA GLY A 184 20.63 -13.13 -18.72
C GLY A 184 20.62 -12.60 -20.16
N THR A 185 21.28 -13.32 -21.06
CA THR A 185 21.59 -12.95 -22.46
C THR A 185 20.33 -12.62 -23.28
N ALA A 186 20.31 -11.45 -23.92
CA ALA A 186 19.21 -10.93 -24.75
C ALA A 186 17.85 -10.88 -24.05
N SER A 187 17.74 -10.13 -22.94
CA SER A 187 16.45 -9.86 -22.31
C SER A 187 15.57 -9.05 -23.26
N ARG A 188 14.64 -9.74 -23.94
CA ARG A 188 13.56 -9.14 -24.72
C ARG A 188 12.91 -8.01 -23.91
N VAL A 189 12.62 -6.90 -24.59
CA VAL A 189 11.83 -5.79 -24.03
C VAL A 189 10.51 -6.35 -23.48
N LEU A 190 10.26 -6.08 -22.20
CA LEU A 190 9.03 -6.48 -21.52
C LEU A 190 7.86 -5.72 -22.13
N LYS A 191 6.74 -6.41 -22.35
CA LYS A 191 5.48 -5.73 -22.69
C LYS A 191 4.85 -5.20 -21.40
N ASP A 192 4.05 -4.14 -21.48
CA ASP A 192 3.41 -3.55 -20.30
C ASP A 192 2.58 -4.58 -19.51
N ARG A 193 1.85 -5.46 -20.22
CA ARG A 193 1.10 -6.55 -19.60
C ARG A 193 1.96 -7.43 -18.68
N GLU A 194 3.26 -7.54 -18.94
CA GLU A 194 4.16 -8.37 -18.16
C GLU A 194 4.69 -7.69 -16.91
N LEU A 195 4.49 -6.37 -16.74
CA LEU A 195 5.00 -5.62 -15.60
C LEU A 195 4.42 -6.15 -14.29
N CYS A 196 3.08 -6.18 -14.18
CA CYS A 196 2.38 -6.44 -12.92
C CYS A 196 1.41 -7.63 -12.97
N SER A 197 1.45 -8.49 -14.00
CA SER A 197 0.57 -9.66 -14.16
C SER A 197 1.02 -10.88 -13.33
N GLY A 198 1.24 -10.69 -12.03
CA GLY A 198 1.61 -11.76 -11.10
C GLY A 198 2.08 -11.22 -9.73
N PRO A 199 1.90 -11.98 -8.64
CA PRO A 199 2.11 -11.49 -7.28
C PRO A 199 3.55 -11.05 -7.02
N SER A 200 4.52 -11.78 -7.58
CA SER A 200 5.94 -11.39 -7.49
C SER A 200 6.36 -10.38 -8.55
N LYS A 201 5.63 -10.32 -9.65
CA LYS A 201 5.89 -9.35 -10.74
C LYS A 201 5.56 -7.94 -10.28
N LEU A 202 4.39 -7.73 -9.67
CA LEU A 202 4.01 -6.43 -9.12
C LEU A 202 4.95 -5.98 -8.00
N CYS A 203 5.43 -6.90 -7.14
CA CYS A 203 6.40 -6.53 -6.11
C CYS A 203 7.70 -6.01 -6.73
N GLN A 204 8.21 -6.65 -7.78
CA GLN A 204 9.40 -6.17 -8.50
C GLN A 204 9.14 -4.82 -9.17
N ALA A 205 8.04 -4.69 -9.91
CA ALA A 205 7.68 -3.47 -10.61
C ALA A 205 7.53 -2.26 -9.68
N LEU A 206 7.10 -2.49 -8.43
CA LEU A 206 6.92 -1.44 -7.42
C LEU A 206 8.08 -1.36 -6.41
N ALA A 207 9.19 -2.06 -6.63
CA ALA A 207 10.31 -2.12 -5.67
C ALA A 207 9.85 -2.43 -4.22
N ILE A 208 8.99 -3.43 -4.08
CA ILE A 208 8.49 -3.95 -2.81
C ILE A 208 9.31 -5.19 -2.45
N ASP A 209 9.95 -5.13 -1.29
CA ASP A 209 10.77 -6.19 -0.73
C ASP A 209 10.39 -6.48 0.73
N LYS A 210 11.21 -7.27 1.43
CA LYS A 210 10.96 -7.65 2.82
C LYS A 210 10.92 -6.46 3.78
N SER A 211 11.52 -5.32 3.45
CA SER A 211 11.52 -4.13 4.31
C SER A 211 10.14 -3.49 4.49
N PHE A 212 9.17 -3.86 3.65
CA PHE A 212 7.76 -3.46 3.75
C PHE A 212 6.92 -4.38 4.64
N ASP A 213 7.45 -5.52 5.09
CA ASP A 213 6.73 -6.41 5.98
C ASP A 213 6.38 -5.71 7.31
N GLN A 214 5.17 -5.98 7.81
CA GLN A 214 4.62 -5.45 9.06
C GLN A 214 4.43 -3.92 9.11
N ARG A 215 4.57 -3.23 7.97
CA ARG A 215 4.22 -1.81 7.86
C ARG A 215 2.71 -1.62 7.73
N ASP A 216 2.23 -0.43 8.08
CA ASP A 216 0.81 -0.08 8.03
C ASP A 216 0.45 0.62 6.73
N LEU A 217 -0.33 -0.04 5.86
CA LEU A 217 -0.73 0.52 4.57
C LEU A 217 -1.63 1.77 4.71
N ALA A 218 -2.29 1.95 5.85
CA ALA A 218 -3.11 3.13 6.13
C ALA A 218 -2.29 4.36 6.58
N GLN A 219 -1.02 4.19 6.98
CA GLN A 219 -0.20 5.28 7.52
C GLN A 219 1.20 5.44 6.90
N ASP A 220 1.73 4.44 6.18
CA ASP A 220 3.06 4.51 5.56
C ASP A 220 3.18 5.60 4.49
N GLU A 221 4.32 6.29 4.44
CA GLU A 221 4.62 7.41 3.53
C GLU A 221 5.12 6.96 2.14
N ALA A 222 5.60 5.72 2.05
CA ALA A 222 6.23 5.15 0.87
C ALA A 222 5.29 4.23 0.08
N ILE A 223 4.23 3.73 0.72
CA ILE A 223 3.19 2.90 0.09
C ILE A 223 1.82 3.16 0.72
N TRP A 224 0.80 3.36 -0.12
CA TRP A 224 -0.58 3.54 0.33
C TRP A 224 -1.57 3.09 -0.75
N LEU A 225 -2.84 3.02 -0.37
CA LEU A 225 -3.93 2.73 -1.29
C LEU A 225 -4.80 3.97 -1.45
N GLU A 226 -5.18 4.28 -2.68
CA GLU A 226 -6.11 5.36 -2.99
C GLU A 226 -7.40 4.79 -3.57
N ARG A 227 -8.50 5.51 -3.34
CA ARG A 227 -9.79 5.15 -3.92
C ARG A 227 -9.72 5.22 -5.45
N GLY A 228 -10.11 4.14 -6.12
CA GLY A 228 -10.23 4.11 -7.58
C GLY A 228 -11.37 5.00 -8.10
N PRO A 229 -11.40 5.31 -9.41
CA PRO A 229 -12.50 6.06 -9.99
C PRO A 229 -13.81 5.29 -9.82
N LEU A 230 -14.88 6.03 -9.48
CA LEU A 230 -16.20 5.47 -9.24
C LEU A 230 -16.85 5.09 -10.58
N GLU A 231 -16.84 3.80 -10.93
CA GLU A 231 -17.58 3.29 -12.08
C GLU A 231 -19.05 3.09 -11.67
N SER A 232 -19.99 3.52 -12.52
CA SER A 232 -21.44 3.58 -12.19
C SER A 232 -22.06 2.23 -11.79
N SER A 233 -21.45 1.12 -12.21
CA SER A 233 -21.90 -0.25 -11.88
C SER A 233 -20.87 -1.06 -11.08
N GLY A 234 -19.70 -0.48 -10.74
CA GLY A 234 -18.52 -1.24 -10.32
C GLY A 234 -18.00 -2.21 -11.41
N PRO A 235 -16.79 -2.75 -11.24
CA PRO A 235 -16.25 -3.74 -12.18
C PRO A 235 -17.00 -5.08 -12.04
N ALA A 236 -17.25 -5.76 -13.14
CA ALA A 236 -17.73 -7.14 -13.11
C ALA A 236 -16.64 -8.04 -12.49
N VAL A 237 -16.94 -8.68 -11.36
CA VAL A 237 -15.99 -9.51 -10.60
C VAL A 237 -16.22 -10.98 -10.87
N VAL A 238 -15.16 -11.71 -11.20
CA VAL A 238 -15.17 -13.17 -11.30
C VAL A 238 -14.59 -13.75 -10.01
N ALA A 239 -15.31 -14.68 -9.38
CA ALA A 239 -14.82 -15.49 -8.27
C ALA A 239 -14.36 -16.87 -8.80
N ALA A 240 -13.11 -17.23 -8.54
CA ALA A 240 -12.47 -18.43 -9.10
C ALA A 240 -11.58 -19.15 -8.07
N ALA A 241 -11.13 -20.35 -8.42
CA ALA A 241 -10.14 -21.09 -7.63
C ALA A 241 -8.81 -20.32 -7.58
N ARG A 242 -8.10 -20.42 -6.45
CA ARG A 242 -6.80 -19.75 -6.22
C ARG A 242 -5.67 -20.45 -6.98
N VAL A 243 -4.61 -19.71 -7.29
CA VAL A 243 -3.49 -20.16 -8.12
C VAL A 243 -2.35 -20.72 -7.26
N GLY A 244 -1.87 -21.92 -7.61
CA GLY A 244 -0.65 -22.48 -7.00
C GLY A 244 -0.85 -23.12 -5.62
N ILE A 245 -2.09 -23.48 -5.26
CA ILE A 245 -2.43 -24.09 -3.96
C ILE A 245 -2.96 -25.53 -4.08
N GLY A 246 -2.51 -26.28 -5.09
CA GLY A 246 -2.98 -27.65 -5.35
C GLY A 246 -2.78 -28.64 -4.18
N TYR A 247 -1.91 -28.32 -3.23
CA TYR A 247 -1.67 -29.10 -2.02
C TYR A 247 -2.79 -28.96 -0.96
N ALA A 248 -3.71 -28.00 -1.11
CA ALA A 248 -4.67 -27.63 -0.08
C ALA A 248 -5.99 -28.42 -0.08
N GLY A 249 -6.05 -29.57 -0.78
CA GLY A 249 -7.24 -30.42 -0.82
C GLY A 249 -8.51 -29.66 -1.26
N GLU A 250 -9.60 -29.78 -0.50
CA GLU A 250 -10.87 -29.08 -0.77
C GLU A 250 -10.73 -27.55 -0.83
N TRP A 251 -9.78 -26.97 -0.08
CA TRP A 251 -9.52 -25.53 -0.08
C TRP A 251 -8.90 -25.04 -1.39
N ALA A 252 -8.35 -25.93 -2.21
CA ALA A 252 -7.80 -25.59 -3.52
C ALA A 252 -8.89 -25.20 -4.53
N ARG A 253 -10.12 -25.70 -4.36
CA ARG A 253 -11.25 -25.48 -5.29
C ARG A 253 -12.18 -24.34 -4.88
N LYS A 254 -12.06 -23.84 -3.64
CA LYS A 254 -12.92 -22.75 -3.15
C LYS A 254 -12.73 -21.48 -3.98
N PRO A 255 -13.81 -20.74 -4.30
CA PRO A 255 -13.78 -19.55 -5.14
C PRO A 255 -13.29 -18.32 -4.35
N LEU A 256 -12.04 -18.37 -3.88
CA LEU A 256 -11.41 -17.35 -3.02
C LEU A 256 -10.41 -16.47 -3.78
N ARG A 257 -10.39 -16.54 -5.11
CA ARG A 257 -9.67 -15.60 -5.98
C ARG A 257 -10.67 -14.71 -6.68
N PHE A 258 -10.41 -13.42 -6.71
CA PHE A 258 -11.28 -12.42 -7.32
C PHE A 258 -10.52 -11.63 -8.37
N TYR A 259 -11.12 -11.39 -9.53
CA TYR A 259 -10.52 -10.55 -10.55
C TYR A 259 -11.55 -9.83 -11.40
N VAL A 260 -11.11 -8.75 -12.04
CA VAL A 260 -11.94 -7.95 -12.96
C VAL A 260 -12.12 -8.71 -14.27
N GLN A 261 -13.36 -9.03 -14.63
CA GLN A 261 -13.71 -9.74 -15.86
C GLN A 261 -13.22 -8.97 -17.08
N GLY A 262 -12.62 -9.69 -18.05
CA GLY A 262 -12.14 -9.09 -19.30
C GLY A 262 -10.87 -8.24 -19.19
N SER A 263 -10.34 -8.01 -17.98
CA SER A 263 -9.11 -7.24 -17.81
C SER A 263 -7.91 -7.98 -18.41
N PRO A 264 -7.12 -7.35 -19.33
CA PRO A 264 -5.96 -7.98 -19.96
C PRO A 264 -4.76 -8.09 -19.00
N TRP A 265 -4.86 -7.48 -17.83
CA TRP A 265 -3.81 -7.36 -16.82
C TRP A 265 -3.82 -8.49 -15.79
N VAL A 266 -4.93 -9.24 -15.72
CA VAL A 266 -5.10 -10.42 -14.84
C VAL A 266 -4.01 -11.46 -15.15
N SER A 267 -3.47 -12.09 -14.11
CA SER A 267 -2.35 -13.03 -14.27
C SER A 267 -2.79 -14.36 -14.87
N VAL A 268 -3.91 -14.92 -14.44
CA VAL A 268 -4.47 -16.19 -14.90
C VAL A 268 -5.99 -16.06 -15.07
N VAL A 269 -6.50 -16.23 -16.29
CA VAL A 269 -7.94 -16.24 -16.55
C VAL A 269 -8.53 -17.61 -16.25
N ASP A 270 -9.75 -17.67 -15.73
CA ASP A 270 -10.50 -18.89 -15.51
C ASP A 270 -11.79 -18.85 -16.33
N ARG A 271 -11.76 -19.48 -17.51
CA ARG A 271 -12.86 -19.45 -18.48
C ARG A 271 -14.13 -20.12 -17.96
N VAL A 272 -14.00 -21.11 -17.10
CA VAL A 272 -15.15 -21.82 -16.52
C VAL A 272 -15.82 -20.91 -15.49
N ALA A 273 -15.04 -20.26 -14.62
CA ALA A 273 -15.57 -19.30 -13.68
C ALA A 273 -16.20 -18.08 -14.37
N GLU A 274 -15.62 -17.60 -15.48
CA GLU A 274 -16.19 -16.51 -16.29
C GLU A 274 -17.57 -16.87 -16.86
N GLN A 275 -17.75 -18.09 -17.35
CA GLN A 275 -19.04 -18.57 -17.86
C GLN A 275 -20.09 -18.68 -16.75
N ASN A 276 -19.71 -19.21 -15.59
CA ASN A 276 -20.62 -19.35 -14.45
C ASN A 276 -21.06 -18.01 -13.86
N ALA A 277 -20.24 -16.96 -13.99
CA ALA A 277 -20.60 -15.60 -13.54
C ALA A 277 -21.57 -14.89 -14.49
N GLN A 278 -21.76 -15.41 -15.70
CA GLN A 278 -22.68 -14.85 -16.71
C GLN A 278 -24.04 -15.57 -16.75
N ALA A 279 -24.15 -16.73 -16.08
CA ALA A 279 -25.37 -17.53 -15.96
C ALA A 279 -26.21 -17.07 -14.76
#